data_AF-A0A6A0H1G3-F1
#
_entry.id   AF-A0A6A0H1G3-F1
#
_cell.length_a   1.000
_cell.length_b   1.000
_cell.length_c   1.000
_cell.angle_alpha   90.00
_cell.angle_beta   90.00
_cell.angle_gamma   90.00
#
_symmetry.space_group_name_H-M   'P 1'
#
loop_
_entity.id
_entity.type
_entity.pdbx_description
1 polymer ?
#
loop_
_entity_poly.entity_id
_entity_poly.type
_entity_poly.pdbx_seq_one_letter_code
_entity_poly.pdbx_strand_id
1 'polypeptide(L)'
;MAWAGGRIVSGGNIAKLPPPSRGRIPIDGKYKTETSKKYYNNPKGARITKASHFNFQYVLGHKIVFLCVARDLLFPQLHEWTRGQKLKSKMEIDPASQADAGIYECHANNMYAMDSRAFRTTYLAEFN
;
A
#
# COMPACT_ATOMS: atom_id res chain seq x y z
N MET A 1 -9.60 18.19 -13.71
CA MET A 1 -9.95 16.98 -12.93
C MET A 1 -8.66 16.25 -12.59
N ALA A 2 -8.02 16.59 -11.48
CA ALA A 2 -6.79 15.92 -11.03
C ALA A 2 -7.19 14.78 -10.09
N TRP A 3 -6.85 13.54 -10.46
CA TRP A 3 -6.95 12.41 -9.54
C TRP A 3 -5.81 12.53 -8.53
N ALA A 4 -6.07 13.24 -7.44
CA ALA A 4 -5.18 13.29 -6.31
C ALA A 4 -5.20 11.91 -5.61
N GLY A 5 -4.02 11.34 -5.41
CA GLY A 5 -3.82 9.99 -4.87
C GLY A 5 -2.43 9.44 -5.20
N GLY A 6 -1.91 8.56 -4.35
CA GLY A 6 -0.56 8.02 -4.47
C GLY A 6 -0.48 6.53 -4.15
N ARG A 7 0.41 5.81 -4.86
CA ARG A 7 0.69 4.40 -4.59
C ARG A 7 1.98 4.25 -3.80
N ILE A 8 1.88 3.70 -2.60
CA ILE A 8 3.02 3.35 -1.75
C ILE A 8 3.26 1.85 -1.92
N VAL A 9 4.46 1.44 -2.33
CA VAL A 9 4.76 0.02 -2.55
C VAL A 9 5.78 -0.45 -1.53
N SER A 10 5.50 -1.58 -0.89
CA SER A 10 6.38 -2.32 0.00
C SER A 10 6.62 -3.70 -0.61
N GLY A 11 7.64 -3.88 -1.45
CA GLY A 11 7.99 -5.20 -2.01
C GLY A 11 8.75 -5.14 -3.32
N GLY A 12 8.82 -6.29 -4.01
CA GLY A 12 9.62 -6.49 -5.23
C GLY A 12 9.00 -5.90 -6.50
N ASN A 13 9.68 -6.04 -7.64
CA ASN A 13 9.19 -5.53 -8.92
C ASN A 13 7.90 -6.27 -9.36
N ILE A 14 6.82 -5.53 -9.65
CA ILE A 14 5.50 -6.06 -10.04
C ILE A 14 5.60 -6.95 -11.29
N ALA A 15 6.54 -6.65 -12.21
CA ALA A 15 6.74 -7.41 -13.43
C ALA A 15 7.23 -8.86 -13.18
N LYS A 16 7.80 -9.16 -12.00
CA LYS A 16 8.28 -10.49 -11.62
C LYS A 16 7.27 -11.30 -10.80
N LEU A 17 6.08 -10.76 -10.55
CA LEU A 17 5.07 -11.41 -9.71
C LEU A 17 4.15 -12.35 -10.52
N PRO A 18 3.56 -13.37 -9.88
CA PRO A 18 2.56 -14.23 -10.54
C PRO A 18 1.35 -13.41 -11.04
N PRO A 19 0.70 -13.76 -12.16
CA PRO A 19 -0.43 -13.03 -12.74
C PRO A 19 -1.53 -12.56 -11.76
N PRO A 20 -1.98 -13.37 -10.77
CA PRO A 20 -2.99 -12.94 -9.79
C PRO A 20 -2.58 -11.74 -8.91
N SER A 21 -1.28 -11.41 -8.82
CA SER A 21 -0.78 -10.22 -8.12
C SER A 21 -1.13 -8.90 -8.80
N ARG A 22 -1.56 -8.91 -10.06
CA ARG A 22 -1.96 -7.69 -10.78
C ARG A 22 -3.37 -7.23 -10.42
N GLY A 23 -4.12 -8.03 -9.67
CA GLY A 23 -5.44 -7.67 -9.17
C GLY A 23 -5.36 -6.84 -7.87
N ARG A 24 -6.31 -5.91 -7.69
CA ARG A 24 -6.57 -5.33 -6.37
C ARG A 24 -7.27 -6.35 -5.48
N ILE A 25 -6.89 -6.40 -4.21
CA ILE A 25 -7.68 -7.14 -3.22
C ILE A 25 -9.03 -6.43 -3.07
N PRO A 26 -10.13 -7.19 -3.08
CA PRO A 26 -11.43 -6.65 -2.75
C PRO A 26 -11.41 -6.07 -1.32
N ILE A 27 -11.65 -4.76 -1.19
CA ILE A 27 -11.65 -4.04 0.11
C ILE A 27 -12.75 -4.60 1.03
N ASP A 28 -13.80 -5.18 0.45
CA ASP A 28 -14.92 -5.85 1.12
C ASP A 28 -14.59 -7.26 1.64
N GLY A 29 -13.39 -7.78 1.38
CA GLY A 29 -12.97 -9.12 1.76
C GLY A 29 -13.65 -10.24 0.97
N LYS A 30 -14.41 -9.94 -0.09
CA LYS A 30 -15.10 -10.96 -0.91
C LYS A 30 -14.26 -11.36 -2.11
N TYR A 31 -13.63 -12.53 -2.02
CA TYR A 31 -12.86 -13.08 -3.15
C TYR A 31 -13.80 -13.51 -4.29
N LYS A 32 -13.51 -13.07 -5.52
CA LYS A 32 -14.31 -13.43 -6.71
C LYS A 32 -14.30 -14.92 -7.01
N THR A 33 -13.21 -15.62 -6.67
CA THR A 33 -13.00 -17.03 -6.94
C THR A 33 -12.30 -17.73 -5.78
N GLU A 34 -12.51 -19.03 -5.63
CA GLU A 34 -11.80 -19.85 -4.63
C GLU A 34 -10.27 -19.84 -4.85
N THR A 35 -9.83 -19.74 -6.10
CA THR A 35 -8.42 -19.57 -6.45
C THR A 35 -7.84 -18.26 -5.90
N SER A 36 -8.61 -17.17 -5.98
CA SER A 36 -8.22 -15.88 -5.41
C SER A 36 -8.18 -15.94 -3.88
N LYS A 37 -9.14 -16.63 -3.26
CA LYS A 37 -9.15 -16.86 -1.80
C LYS A 37 -7.90 -17.61 -1.34
N LYS A 38 -7.51 -18.68 -2.05
CA LYS A 38 -6.29 -19.43 -1.75
C LYS A 38 -5.02 -18.60 -1.98
N TYR A 39 -5.01 -17.75 -3.00
CA TYR A 39 -3.89 -16.86 -3.30
C TYR A 39 -3.68 -15.81 -2.21
N TYR A 40 -4.71 -15.02 -1.88
CA TYR A 40 -4.60 -13.94 -0.88
C TYR A 40 -4.47 -14.43 0.57
N ASN A 41 -4.98 -15.64 0.87
CA ASN A 41 -4.82 -16.27 2.18
C ASN A 41 -3.59 -17.18 2.27
N ASN A 42 -2.68 -17.12 1.29
CA ASN A 42 -1.45 -17.89 1.34
C ASN A 42 -0.64 -17.52 2.60
N PRO A 43 -0.28 -18.47 3.47
CA PRO A 43 0.47 -18.18 4.69
C PRO A 43 1.86 -17.59 4.41
N LYS A 44 2.41 -17.86 3.22
CA LYS A 44 3.69 -17.29 2.75
C LYS A 44 3.50 -15.96 2.01
N GLY A 45 2.26 -15.48 1.87
CA GLY A 45 1.94 -14.23 1.19
C GLY A 45 2.44 -12.98 1.91
N ALA A 46 2.73 -11.93 1.16
CA ALA A 46 3.07 -10.63 1.72
C ALA A 46 1.88 -10.13 2.55
N ARG A 47 2.15 -9.50 3.70
CA ARG A 47 1.09 -9.01 4.59
C ARG A 47 1.40 -7.61 5.10
N ILE A 48 0.49 -6.68 4.88
CA ILE A 48 0.52 -5.35 5.48
C ILE A 48 0.15 -5.51 6.96
N THR A 49 1.08 -5.14 7.82
CA THR A 49 0.92 -5.20 9.28
C THR A 49 0.52 -3.86 9.88
N LYS A 50 0.98 -2.76 9.27
CA LYS A 50 0.62 -1.39 9.65
C LYS A 50 0.50 -0.54 8.39
N ALA A 51 -0.49 0.32 8.34
CA ALA A 51 -0.65 1.35 7.31
C ALA A 51 -1.13 2.64 7.99
N SER A 52 -0.95 3.78 7.31
CA SER A 52 -1.52 5.06 7.74
C SER A 52 -3.03 4.96 7.99
N HIS A 53 -3.53 5.78 8.92
CA HIS A 53 -4.90 5.76 9.40
C HIS A 53 -5.92 5.85 8.25
N PHE A 54 -7.03 5.12 8.40
CA PHE A 54 -8.18 5.23 7.50
C PHE A 54 -8.87 6.58 7.75
N ASN A 55 -9.00 7.41 6.71
CA ASN A 55 -9.54 8.78 6.75
C ASN A 55 -8.66 9.80 7.49
N PHE A 56 -7.54 10.18 6.87
CA PHE A 56 -6.61 11.17 7.41
C PHE A 56 -6.96 12.59 6.95
N GLN A 57 -7.10 13.53 7.89
CA GLN A 57 -7.26 14.96 7.62
C GLN A 57 -5.95 15.70 7.90
N TYR A 58 -5.48 16.49 6.94
CA TYR A 58 -4.26 17.28 7.10
C TYR A 58 -4.52 18.79 6.98
N VAL A 59 -3.67 19.56 7.65
CA VAL A 59 -3.66 21.03 7.55
C VAL A 59 -2.81 21.44 6.35
N LEU A 60 -3.30 22.41 5.56
CA LEU A 60 -2.57 22.95 4.42
C LEU A 60 -1.24 23.58 4.86
N GLY A 61 -0.19 23.43 4.06
CA GLY A 61 1.14 23.97 4.34
C GLY A 61 2.01 23.13 5.28
N HIS A 62 1.44 22.15 5.99
CA HIS A 62 2.19 21.26 6.88
C HIS A 62 2.72 20.02 6.17
N LYS A 63 3.72 19.39 6.76
CA LYS A 63 4.26 18.11 6.33
C LYS A 63 3.30 16.96 6.65
N ILE A 64 3.02 16.13 5.64
CA ILE A 64 2.29 14.86 5.81
C ILE A 64 3.21 13.67 5.57
N VAL A 65 3.02 12.62 6.37
CA VAL A 65 3.83 11.40 6.31
C VAL A 65 2.92 10.18 6.26
N PHE A 66 3.02 9.43 5.16
CA PHE A 66 2.36 8.14 5.02
C PHE A 66 3.32 7.00 5.31
N LEU A 67 2.84 6.02 6.05
CA LEU A 67 3.59 4.87 6.49
C LEU A 67 2.89 3.59 6.03
N CYS A 68 3.66 2.68 5.44
CA CYS A 68 3.25 1.32 5.27
C CYS A 68 4.34 0.36 5.74
N VAL A 69 3.94 -0.65 6.50
CA VAL A 69 4.83 -1.69 7.01
C VAL A 69 4.25 -3.03 6.65
N ALA A 70 5.02 -3.81 5.91
CA ALA A 70 4.64 -5.15 5.52
C ALA A 70 5.71 -6.16 5.92
N ARG A 71 5.26 -7.38 6.17
CA ARG A 71 6.09 -8.54 6.51
C ARG A 71 6.04 -9.57 5.38
N ASP A 72 6.94 -10.53 5.48
CA ASP A 72 7.05 -11.64 4.52
C ASP A 72 7.27 -11.13 3.10
N LEU A 73 7.96 -10.00 3.00
CA LEU A 73 8.34 -9.38 1.75
C LEU A 73 9.66 -9.90 1.25
N LEU A 74 9.79 -9.81 -0.06
CA LEU A 74 10.95 -10.25 -0.79
C LEU A 74 11.73 -9.02 -1.27
N PHE A 75 12.96 -8.86 -0.81
CA PHE A 75 13.84 -7.80 -1.26
C PHE A 75 14.47 -8.16 -2.62
N PRO A 76 14.48 -7.23 -3.60
CA PRO A 76 15.04 -7.49 -4.93
C PRO A 76 16.57 -7.34 -5.00
N GLN A 77 17.29 -7.28 -3.88
CA GLN A 77 18.74 -7.13 -3.88
C GLN A 77 19.38 -8.47 -4.30
N LEU A 78 19.75 -8.57 -5.58
CA LEU A 78 20.61 -9.58 -6.19
C LEU A 78 20.30 -11.06 -5.81
N HIS A 79 19.56 -11.74 -6.69
CA HIS A 79 19.48 -13.21 -6.81
C HIS A 79 18.96 -14.05 -5.62
N GLU A 80 18.70 -13.48 -4.44
CA GLU A 80 18.26 -14.27 -3.27
C GLU A 80 17.02 -13.73 -2.56
N TRP A 81 16.06 -14.63 -2.35
CA TRP A 81 14.80 -14.36 -1.66
C TRP A 81 14.96 -14.58 -0.14
N THR A 82 15.50 -13.59 0.58
CA THR A 82 15.55 -13.66 2.06
C THR A 82 14.16 -13.43 2.66
N ARG A 83 13.64 -14.44 3.36
CA ARG A 83 12.31 -14.41 4.01
C ARG A 83 12.37 -13.75 5.39
N GLY A 84 11.27 -13.09 5.78
CA GLY A 84 11.01 -12.72 7.18
C GLY A 84 11.36 -11.28 7.58
N GLN A 85 11.81 -10.43 6.65
CA GLN A 85 12.07 -9.03 6.97
C GLN A 85 10.79 -8.18 6.92
N LYS A 86 10.68 -7.25 7.88
CA LYS A 86 9.67 -6.19 7.85
C LYS A 86 10.21 -5.05 6.98
N LEU A 87 9.57 -4.77 5.86
CA LEU A 87 9.89 -3.60 5.05
C LEU A 87 8.95 -2.45 5.42
N LYS A 88 9.54 -1.28 5.59
CA LYS A 88 8.86 -0.01 5.87
C LYS A 88 8.98 0.88 4.64
N SER A 89 7.84 1.25 4.05
CA SER A 89 7.76 2.28 3.02
C SER A 89 7.22 3.56 3.64
N LYS A 90 7.90 4.68 3.40
CA LYS A 90 7.53 6.01 3.88
C LYS A 90 7.37 6.93 2.68
N MET A 91 6.26 7.65 2.62
CA MET A 91 6.02 8.72 1.64
C MET A 91 5.82 10.01 2.41
N GLU A 92 6.45 11.08 1.96
CA GLU A 92 6.38 12.40 2.58
C GLU A 92 5.95 13.41 1.53
N ILE A 93 5.04 14.30 1.90
CA ILE A 93 4.65 15.47 1.09
C ILE A 93 4.82 16.67 2.00
N ASP A 94 5.60 17.64 1.53
CA ASP A 94 6.03 18.81 2.30
C ASP A 94 6.32 19.96 1.32
N PRO A 95 5.50 21.02 1.27
CA PRO A 95 4.27 21.25 2.05
C PRO A 95 3.05 20.52 1.46
N ALA A 96 2.07 20.16 2.30
CA ALA A 96 0.80 19.60 1.83
C ALA A 96 -0.12 20.67 1.22
N SER A 97 -0.75 20.32 0.10
CA SER A 97 -1.63 21.20 -0.69
C SER A 97 -3.01 20.56 -0.89
N GLN A 98 -4.00 21.33 -1.34
CA GLN A 98 -5.33 20.78 -1.64
C GLN A 98 -5.30 19.69 -2.72
N ALA A 99 -4.27 19.69 -3.59
CA ALA A 99 -4.07 18.69 -4.63
C ALA A 99 -3.59 17.32 -4.08
N ASP A 100 -3.30 17.21 -2.79
CA ASP A 100 -2.90 15.96 -2.13
C ASP A 100 -4.10 15.23 -1.48
N ALA A 101 -5.31 15.77 -1.60
CA ALA A 101 -6.52 15.14 -1.05
C ALA A 101 -7.01 14.04 -1.99
N GLY A 102 -6.97 12.78 -1.55
CA GLY A 102 -7.09 11.67 -2.48
C GLY A 102 -7.25 10.31 -1.84
N ILE A 103 -7.17 9.28 -2.67
CA ILE A 103 -7.03 7.90 -2.20
C ILE A 103 -5.57 7.50 -2.33
N TYR A 104 -4.98 7.07 -1.23
CA TYR A 104 -3.64 6.51 -1.19
C TYR A 104 -3.74 5.01 -0.98
N GLU A 105 -2.93 4.26 -1.72
CA GLU A 105 -2.92 2.80 -1.65
C GLU A 105 -1.53 2.31 -1.25
N CYS A 106 -1.44 1.54 -0.16
CA CYS A 106 -0.29 0.71 0.08
C CYS A 106 -0.44 -0.66 -0.58
N HIS A 107 0.61 -1.11 -1.27
CA HIS A 107 0.70 -2.42 -1.90
C HIS A 107 1.91 -3.16 -1.37
N ALA A 108 1.69 -4.36 -0.85
CA ALA A 108 2.74 -5.25 -0.40
C ALA A 108 2.74 -6.53 -1.21
N ASN A 109 3.84 -6.88 -1.86
CA ASN A 109 3.86 -7.96 -2.84
C ASN A 109 5.05 -8.90 -2.67
N ASN A 110 4.78 -10.20 -2.84
CA ASN A 110 5.79 -11.24 -2.94
C ASN A 110 5.39 -12.32 -3.97
N MET A 111 6.22 -13.35 -4.15
CA MET A 111 5.98 -14.42 -5.12
C MET A 111 4.73 -15.28 -4.81
N TYR A 112 4.15 -15.16 -3.61
CA TYR A 112 3.09 -16.02 -3.11
C TYR A 112 1.73 -15.33 -3.06
N ALA A 113 1.70 -14.04 -2.68
CA ALA A 113 0.49 -13.21 -2.61
C ALA A 113 0.84 -11.71 -2.66
N MET A 114 -0.19 -10.90 -2.94
CA MET A 114 -0.15 -9.45 -2.73
C MET A 114 -1.17 -9.06 -1.67
N ASP A 115 -0.79 -8.16 -0.76
CA ASP A 115 -1.68 -7.46 0.17
C ASP A 115 -1.81 -5.99 -0.25
N SER A 116 -2.98 -5.37 -0.07
CA SER A 116 -3.20 -3.97 -0.42
C SER A 116 -4.18 -3.29 0.54
N ARG A 117 -3.87 -2.07 0.96
CA ARG A 117 -4.71 -1.24 1.82
C ARG A 117 -4.88 0.13 1.20
N ALA A 118 -6.10 0.61 1.14
CA ALA A 118 -6.41 1.96 0.69
C ALA A 118 -6.86 2.82 1.88
N PHE A 119 -6.46 4.08 1.91
CA PHE A 119 -6.97 5.07 2.85
C PHE A 119 -7.25 6.37 2.11
N ARG A 120 -8.31 7.06 2.52
CA ARG A 120 -8.69 8.36 1.97
C ARG A 120 -8.04 9.47 2.79
N THR A 121 -7.63 10.53 2.11
CA THR A 121 -7.15 11.76 2.71
C THR A 121 -8.01 12.93 2.28
N THR A 122 -8.19 13.88 3.18
CA THR A 122 -8.87 15.16 2.92
C THR A 122 -8.08 16.28 3.62
N TYR A 123 -8.33 17.53 3.26
CA TYR A 123 -7.68 18.67 3.91
C TYR A 123 -8.66 19.41 4.83
N LEU A 124 -8.09 20.12 5.81
CA LEU A 124 -8.76 21.17 6.57
C LEU A 124 -8.28 22.52 6.03
N ALA A 125 -9.24 23.31 5.52
CA ALA A 125 -9.00 24.70 5.19
C ALA A 125 -9.25 25.51 6.46
N GLU A 126 -8.20 25.73 7.25
CA GLU A 126 -8.25 26.69 8.35
C GLU A 126 -8.14 28.09 7.76
N PHE A 127 -9.25 28.82 7.77
CA PHE A 127 -9.26 30.26 7.53
C PHE A 127 -9.15 30.93 8.89
N ASN A 128 -7.98 31.49 9.20
CA ASN A 128 -7.80 32.32 10.39
C ASN A 128 -8.23 33.76 10.11
#